data_AF-A0A3B9EV55-F1
#
_entry.id   AF-A0A3B9EV55-F1
#
_cell.length_a   1.000
_cell.length_b   1.000
_cell.length_c   1.000
_cell.angle_alpha   90.00
_cell.angle_beta   90.00
_cell.angle_gamma   90.00
#
_symmetry.space_group_name_H-M   'P 1'
#
loop_
_entity.id
_entity.type
_entity.pdbx_description
1 polymer ?
#
loop_
_entity_poly.entity_id
_entity_poly.type
_entity_poly.pdbx_seq_one_letter_code
_entity_poly.pdbx_strand_id
1 'polypeptide(L)'
;MAKWGSLVIRNPEKQMALGFLIAGLTLPVFVLSQNPWVILLAIGIFGLGASLVVPNLLALVSLKDPASSGWALGMQSSFSGIGQMAGPLAGTALYTLSPGSPFYITGGILVATSFIGFHHLKSSRN
;
A
#
# COMPACT_ATOMS: atom_id res chain seq x y z
N MET A 1 -12.49 22.81 -9.65
CA MET A 1 -11.72 21.56 -9.53
C MET A 1 -10.41 21.72 -10.27
N ALA A 2 -9.26 21.56 -9.60
CA ALA A 2 -7.95 21.87 -10.18
C ALA A 2 -7.61 20.93 -11.34
N LYS A 3 -7.35 21.52 -12.52
CA LYS A 3 -7.10 20.86 -13.82
C LYS A 3 -5.88 19.91 -13.84
N TRP A 4 -5.07 19.92 -12.78
CA TRP A 4 -3.84 19.16 -12.63
C TRP A 4 -4.05 17.73 -12.09
N GLY A 5 -5.15 17.49 -11.36
CA GLY A 5 -5.42 16.17 -10.78
C GLY A 5 -5.67 15.08 -11.83
N SER A 6 -6.34 15.41 -12.93
CA SER A 6 -6.70 14.44 -13.97
C SER A 6 -5.53 13.95 -14.83
N LEU A 7 -4.41 14.68 -14.86
CA LEU A 7 -3.21 14.28 -15.61
C LEU A 7 -2.38 13.22 -14.87
N VAL A 8 -2.36 13.27 -13.54
CA VAL A 8 -1.62 12.33 -12.69
C VAL A 8 -2.45 11.07 -12.38
N ILE A 9 -3.77 11.23 -12.21
CA ILE A 9 -4.70 10.17 -11.80
C ILE A 9 -5.31 9.49 -13.05
N ARG A 10 -4.47 9.01 -13.97
CA ARG A 10 -4.95 8.42 -15.23
C ARG A 10 -5.44 6.98 -15.07
N ASN A 11 -4.85 6.22 -14.13
CA ASN A 11 -5.24 4.86 -13.74
C ASN A 11 -4.86 4.60 -12.27
N PRO A 12 -5.59 5.18 -11.30
CA PRO A 12 -5.22 5.11 -9.87
C PRO A 12 -5.15 3.66 -9.36
N GLU A 13 -6.08 2.80 -9.76
CA GLU A 13 -6.07 1.38 -9.37
C GLU A 13 -4.79 0.65 -9.82
N LYS A 14 -4.28 0.95 -11.03
CA LYS A 14 -3.01 0.36 -11.54
C LYS A 14 -1.81 0.90 -10.78
N GLN A 15 -1.81 2.20 -10.50
CA GLN A 15 -0.74 2.84 -9.73
C GLN A 15 -0.68 2.30 -8.31
N MET A 16 -1.83 2.07 -7.66
CA MET A 16 -1.92 1.43 -6.35
C MET A 16 -1.42 -0.01 -6.38
N ALA A 17 -1.85 -0.81 -7.37
CA ALA A 17 -1.37 -2.19 -7.53
C ALA A 17 0.16 -2.23 -7.70
N LEU A 18 0.73 -1.32 -8.49
CA LEU A 18 2.18 -1.19 -8.63
C LEU A 18 2.86 -0.75 -7.32
N GLY A 19 2.27 0.20 -6.59
CA GLY A 19 2.77 0.65 -5.29
C GLY A 19 2.83 -0.48 -4.26
N PHE A 20 1.77 -1.31 -4.18
CA PHE A 20 1.77 -2.51 -3.34
C PHE A 20 2.83 -3.53 -3.76
N LEU A 21 3.06 -3.71 -5.06
CA LEU A 21 4.10 -4.62 -5.57
C LEU A 21 5.50 -4.15 -5.17
N ILE A 22 5.80 -2.86 -5.37
CA ILE A 22 7.08 -2.25 -4.99
C ILE A 22 7.31 -2.38 -3.49
N ALA A 23 6.34 -1.98 -2.68
CA ALA A 23 6.44 -2.04 -1.22
C ALA A 23 6.58 -3.50 -0.73
N GLY A 24 5.82 -4.44 -1.31
CA GLY A 24 5.88 -5.85 -0.94
C GLY A 24 7.21 -6.53 -1.28
N LEU A 25 7.79 -6.24 -2.45
CA LEU A 25 9.11 -6.76 -2.84
C LEU A 25 10.27 -6.15 -2.06
N THR A 26 10.09 -4.95 -1.51
CA THR A 26 11.13 -4.25 -0.74
C THR A 26 11.24 -4.79 0.68
N LEU A 27 10.15 -5.27 1.28
CA LEU A 27 10.15 -5.73 2.68
C LEU A 27 11.14 -6.87 2.97
N PRO A 28 11.29 -7.92 2.14
CA PRO A 28 12.32 -8.95 2.31
C PRO A 28 13.76 -8.41 2.35
N VAL A 29 14.03 -7.29 1.66
CA VAL A 29 15.37 -6.67 1.59
C VAL A 29 15.83 -6.21 2.98
N PHE A 30 14.91 -5.79 3.85
CA PHE A 30 15.22 -5.39 5.22
C PHE A 30 15.75 -6.53 6.09
N VAL A 31 15.41 -7.79 5.74
CA VAL A 31 15.86 -8.98 6.49
C VAL A 31 17.14 -9.55 5.89
N LEU A 32 17.25 -9.53 4.56
CA LEU A 32 18.35 -10.16 3.83
C LEU A 32 19.64 -9.32 3.82
N SER A 33 19.51 -8.00 3.97
CA SER A 33 20.66 -7.09 3.91
C SER A 33 21.07 -6.58 5.29
N GLN A 34 22.37 -6.71 5.61
CA GLN A 34 22.98 -6.10 6.79
C GLN A 34 23.70 -4.78 6.48
N ASN A 35 23.73 -4.37 5.21
CA ASN A 35 24.40 -3.14 4.79
C ASN A 35 23.48 -1.92 5.00
N PRO A 36 23.89 -0.91 5.81
CA PRO A 36 23.08 0.28 6.08
C PRO A 36 22.69 1.06 4.82
N TRP A 37 23.56 1.13 3.82
CA TRP A 37 23.28 1.85 2.57
C TRP A 37 22.18 1.19 1.75
N VAL A 38 22.16 -0.14 1.72
CA VAL A 38 21.11 -0.91 1.04
C VAL A 38 19.78 -0.73 1.76
N ILE A 39 19.79 -0.72 3.10
CA ILE A 39 18.59 -0.47 3.91
C ILE A 39 18.04 0.94 3.66
N LEU A 40 18.90 1.96 3.61
CA LEU A 40 18.48 3.34 3.31
C LEU A 40 17.82 3.46 1.93
N LEU A 41 18.39 2.83 0.91
CA LEU A 41 17.78 2.76 -0.42
C LEU A 41 16.44 2.03 -0.38
N ALA A 42 16.34 0.92 0.35
CA ALA A 42 15.10 0.18 0.53
C ALA A 42 14.01 1.03 1.22
N ILE A 43 14.36 1.84 2.23
CA ILE A 43 13.41 2.80 2.84
C ILE A 43 12.87 3.77 1.79
N GLY A 44 13.75 4.31 0.94
CA GLY A 44 13.33 5.19 -0.16
C GLY A 44 12.36 4.50 -1.12
N ILE A 45 12.70 3.29 -1.57
CA ILE A 45 11.86 2.50 -2.49
C ILE A 45 10.51 2.14 -1.86
N PHE A 46 10.51 1.75 -0.58
CA PHE A 46 9.29 1.48 0.17
C PHE A 46 8.40 2.73 0.27
N GLY A 47 9.00 3.88 0.56
CA GLY A 47 8.31 5.18 0.57
C GLY A 47 7.73 5.56 -0.80
N LEU A 48 8.44 5.26 -1.90
CA LEU A 48 7.92 5.42 -3.26
C LEU A 48 6.70 4.51 -3.53
N GLY A 49 6.74 3.26 -3.05
CA GLY A 49 5.57 2.37 -3.13
C GLY A 49 4.37 2.92 -2.38
N ALA A 50 4.57 3.40 -1.14
CA ALA A 50 3.51 3.96 -0.31
C ALA A 50 2.90 5.24 -0.89
N SER A 51 3.71 6.10 -1.52
CA SER A 51 3.24 7.34 -2.15
C SER A 51 2.39 7.10 -3.40
N LEU A 52 2.46 5.92 -4.02
CA LEU A 52 1.55 5.51 -5.09
C LEU A 52 0.22 4.97 -4.57
N VAL A 53 0.15 4.55 -3.31
CA VAL A 53 -1.05 3.92 -2.74
C VAL A 53 -1.95 4.94 -2.06
N VAL A 54 -1.43 5.65 -1.06
CA VAL A 54 -2.23 6.50 -0.17
C VAL A 54 -2.98 7.63 -0.90
N PRO A 55 -2.32 8.50 -1.69
CA PRO A 55 -3.02 9.59 -2.36
C PRO A 55 -3.98 9.10 -3.45
N ASN A 56 -3.67 7.99 -4.13
CA ASN A 56 -4.56 7.41 -5.14
C ASN A 56 -5.81 6.81 -4.52
N LEU A 57 -5.69 6.14 -3.37
CA LEU A 57 -6.83 5.63 -2.61
C LEU A 57 -7.74 6.77 -2.14
N LEU A 58 -7.16 7.82 -1.55
CA LEU A 58 -7.92 8.99 -1.11
C LEU A 58 -8.63 9.69 -2.28
N ALA A 59 -7.95 9.85 -3.40
CA ALA A 59 -8.53 10.42 -4.61
C ALA A 59 -9.68 9.56 -5.17
N LEU A 60 -9.49 8.23 -5.25
CA LEU A 60 -10.52 7.30 -5.70
C LEU A 60 -11.77 7.37 -4.82
N VAL A 61 -11.61 7.33 -3.50
CA VAL A 61 -12.73 7.40 -2.55
C VAL A 61 -13.44 8.75 -2.63
N SER A 62 -12.68 9.85 -2.72
CA SER A 62 -13.25 11.20 -2.78
C SER A 62 -13.99 11.50 -4.10
N LEU A 63 -13.48 10.99 -5.22
CA LEU A 63 -14.02 11.28 -6.56
C LEU A 63 -15.14 10.33 -7.00
N LYS A 64 -15.30 9.17 -6.35
CA LYS A 64 -16.30 8.16 -6.75
C LYS A 64 -17.73 8.62 -6.54
N ASP A 65 -18.03 9.22 -5.39
CA ASP A 65 -19.34 9.82 -5.10
C ASP A 65 -19.18 10.99 -4.12
N PRO A 66 -19.32 12.24 -4.60
CA PRO A 66 -19.17 13.43 -3.77
C PRO A 66 -20.12 13.45 -2.55
N ALA A 67 -21.34 12.92 -2.69
CA ALA A 67 -22.35 12.96 -1.63
C ALA A 67 -22.02 12.01 -0.47
N SER A 68 -21.41 10.86 -0.75
CA SER A 68 -21.02 9.86 0.26
C SER A 68 -19.52 9.87 0.62
N SER A 69 -18.72 10.70 -0.06
CA SER A 69 -17.26 10.80 0.12
C SER A 69 -16.83 11.03 1.57
N GLY A 70 -17.55 11.87 2.33
CA GLY A 70 -17.24 12.13 3.74
C GLY A 70 -17.36 10.88 4.62
N TRP A 71 -18.42 10.09 4.42
CA TRP A 71 -18.61 8.82 5.14
C TRP A 71 -17.58 7.77 4.72
N ALA A 72 -17.31 7.66 3.42
CA ALA A 72 -16.33 6.71 2.89
C ALA A 72 -14.89 7.04 3.33
N LEU A 73 -14.51 8.32 3.35
CA LEU A 73 -13.22 8.78 3.91
C LEU A 73 -13.14 8.59 5.42
N GLY A 74 -14.28 8.75 6.13
CA GLY A 74 -14.40 8.42 7.54
C GLY A 74 -14.08 6.95 7.81
N MET A 75 -14.71 6.03 7.08
CA MET A 75 -14.41 4.59 7.17
C MET A 75 -12.95 4.29 6.82
N GLN A 76 -12.41 4.89 5.76
CA GLN A 76 -11.02 4.73 5.38
C GLN A 76 -10.07 5.14 6.52
N SER A 77 -10.38 6.24 7.19
CA SER A 77 -9.61 6.72 8.34
C SER A 77 -9.72 5.77 9.53
N SER A 78 -10.91 5.21 9.80
CA SER A 78 -11.10 4.19 10.83
C SER A 78 -10.28 2.93 10.55
N PHE A 79 -10.30 2.40 9.33
CA PHE A 79 -9.48 1.25 8.95
C PHE A 79 -7.98 1.54 9.06
N SER A 80 -7.54 2.74 8.67
CA SER A 80 -6.16 3.17 8.85
C SER A 80 -5.77 3.20 10.34
N GLY A 81 -6.63 3.74 11.20
CA GLY A 81 -6.42 3.77 12.65
C GLY A 81 -6.33 2.37 13.25
N ILE A 82 -7.24 1.47 12.88
CA ILE A 82 -7.20 0.06 13.27
C ILE A 82 -5.89 -0.58 12.82
N GLY A 83 -5.45 -0.33 11.58
CA GLY A 83 -4.18 -0.85 11.07
C GLY A 83 -2.96 -0.34 11.85
N GLN A 84 -2.95 0.93 12.24
CA GLN A 84 -1.86 1.50 13.05
C GLN A 84 -1.84 0.96 14.49
N MET A 85 -3.00 0.63 15.07
CA MET A 85 -3.08 0.00 16.39
C MET A 85 -2.76 -1.50 16.34
N ALA A 86 -3.37 -2.23 15.41
CA ALA A 86 -3.22 -3.67 15.27
C ALA A 86 -1.86 -4.06 14.66
N GLY A 87 -1.27 -3.20 13.83
CA GLY A 87 -0.01 -3.45 13.12
C GLY A 87 1.15 -3.81 14.05
N PRO A 88 1.48 -2.97 15.06
CA PRO A 88 2.53 -3.30 16.04
C PRO A 88 2.22 -4.54 16.87
N LEU A 89 0.95 -4.78 17.23
CA LEU A 89 0.55 -5.97 17.99
C LEU A 89 0.75 -7.24 17.16
N ALA A 90 0.24 -7.27 15.94
CA ALA A 90 0.42 -8.39 15.01
C ALA A 90 1.90 -8.56 14.62
N GLY A 91 2.61 -7.46 14.37
CA GLY A 91 4.04 -7.47 14.06
C GLY A 91 4.88 -8.02 15.20
N THR A 92 4.56 -7.65 16.45
CA THR A 92 5.23 -8.19 17.65
C THR A 92 4.93 -9.68 17.82
N ALA A 93 3.68 -10.09 17.64
CA ALA A 93 3.30 -11.50 17.70
C ALA A 93 3.99 -12.35 16.62
N LEU A 94 4.18 -11.81 15.42
CA LEU A 94 4.94 -12.46 14.36
C LEU A 94 6.44 -12.51 14.68
N TYR A 95 6.98 -11.43 15.27
CA TYR A 95 8.40 -11.34 15.63
C TYR A 95 8.83 -12.44 16.61
N THR A 96 7.94 -12.92 17.49
CA THR A 96 8.25 -14.02 18.43
C THR A 96 8.50 -15.35 17.72
N LEU A 97 7.97 -15.56 16.51
CA LEU A 97 8.25 -16.75 15.69
C LEU A 97 9.64 -16.66 15.05
N SER A 98 9.96 -15.50 14.48
CA SER A 98 11.26 -15.21 13.89
C SER A 98 11.38 -13.70 13.62
N PRO A 99 12.55 -13.08 13.82
CA PRO A 99 12.75 -11.65 13.54
C PRO A 99 12.42 -11.23 12.10
N GLY A 100 12.54 -12.14 11.12
CA GLY A 100 12.23 -11.86 9.72
C GLY A 100 10.76 -12.08 9.34
N SER A 101 9.98 -12.78 10.16
CA SER A 101 8.61 -13.18 9.80
C SER A 101 7.66 -12.01 9.52
N PRO A 102 7.70 -10.87 10.26
CA PRO A 102 6.78 -9.76 9.99
C PRO A 102 6.99 -9.18 8.59
N PHE A 103 8.24 -9.12 8.14
CA PHE A 103 8.62 -8.59 6.83
C PHE A 103 8.21 -9.52 5.69
N TYR A 104 8.46 -10.83 5.81
CA TYR A 104 8.08 -11.79 4.78
C TYR A 104 6.56 -11.94 4.64
N ILE A 105 5.83 -12.02 5.76
CA ILE A 105 4.38 -12.18 5.74
C ILE A 105 3.72 -10.90 5.22
N THR A 106 4.11 -9.73 5.73
CA THR A 106 3.58 -8.44 5.24
C THR A 106 3.92 -8.23 3.77
N GLY A 107 5.16 -8.54 3.36
CA GLY A 107 5.58 -8.48 1.96
C GLY A 107 4.72 -9.38 1.06
N GLY A 108 4.46 -10.61 1.49
CA GLY A 108 3.57 -11.55 0.79
C GLY A 108 2.14 -11.04 0.66
N ILE A 109 1.57 -10.47 1.73
CA ILE A 109 0.21 -9.88 1.71
C ILE A 109 0.13 -8.72 0.72
N LEU A 110 1.14 -7.83 0.70
CA LEU A 110 1.19 -6.70 -0.22
C LEU A 110 1.29 -7.16 -1.68
N VAL A 111 2.15 -8.14 -1.96
CA VAL A 111 2.27 -8.73 -3.30
C VAL A 111 0.96 -9.41 -3.72
N ALA A 112 0.32 -10.18 -2.85
CA ALA A 112 -0.98 -10.80 -3.13
C ALA A 112 -2.06 -9.75 -3.44
N THR A 113 -2.11 -8.67 -2.65
CA THR A 113 -3.03 -7.53 -2.88
C THR A 113 -2.80 -6.87 -4.23
N SER A 114 -1.53 -6.72 -4.64
CA SER A 114 -1.18 -6.22 -5.97
C SER A 114 -1.74 -7.10 -7.10
N PHE A 115 -1.55 -8.43 -7.00
CA PHE A 115 -2.08 -9.37 -7.99
C PHE A 115 -3.61 -9.33 -8.10
N ILE A 116 -4.30 -9.25 -6.96
CA ILE A 116 -5.76 -9.10 -6.91
C ILE A 116 -6.19 -7.79 -7.61
N GLY A 117 -5.47 -6.69 -7.34
CA GLY A 117 -5.70 -5.40 -8.00
C GLY A 117 -5.56 -5.49 -9.52
N PHE A 118 -4.49 -6.10 -10.01
CA PHE A 118 -4.29 -6.32 -11.45
C PHE A 118 -5.37 -7.20 -12.10
N HIS A 119 -5.86 -8.23 -11.38
CA HIS A 119 -6.92 -9.10 -11.90
C HIS A 119 -8.26 -8.36 -12.02
N HIS A 120 -8.63 -7.53 -11.04
CA HIS A 120 -9.84 -6.70 -11.10
C HIS A 120 -9.80 -5.70 -12.27
N LEU A 121 -8.64 -5.07 -12.47
CA LEU A 121 -8.40 -4.17 -13.59
C LEU A 121 -8.55 -4.83 -14.97
N LYS A 122 -8.20 -6.13 -15.07
CA LYS A 122 -8.38 -6.90 -16.30
C LYS A 122 -9.87 -7.24 -16.52
N SER A 123 -10.61 -7.52 -15.44
CA SER A 123 -12.03 -7.87 -15.50
C SER A 123 -12.95 -6.71 -15.87
N SER A 124 -12.60 -5.45 -15.53
CA SER A 124 -13.39 -4.26 -15.88
C SER A 124 -13.24 -3.81 -17.35
N ARG A 125 -12.29 -4.42 -18.08
CA ARG A 125 -11.96 -4.06 -19.48
C ARG A 125 -12.50 -5.04 -20.53
N ASN A 126 -13.14 -6.13 -20.10
CA ASN A 126 -13.80 -7.12 -20.95
C ASN A 126 -15.31 -7.01 -20.80
#